data_AF-A0AAQ3RSM3-F1
#
_entry.id   AF-A0AAQ3RSM3-F1
#
_cell.length_a   1.000
_cell.length_b   1.000
_cell.length_c   1.000
_cell.angle_alpha   90.00
_cell.angle_beta   90.00
_cell.angle_gamma   90.00
#
_symmetry.space_group_name_H-M   'P 1'
#
loop_
_entity.id
_entity.type
_entity.pdbx_description
1 polymer ?
#
loop_
_entity_poly.entity_id
_entity_poly.type
_entity_poly.pdbx_seq_one_letter_code
_entity_poly.pdbx_strand_id
1 'polypeptide(L)'
;MAQYQNLITQSMYDKQLDSGKGTLLHLCDDVIQQEVKEVIVSFFILMEQGKATRQDLDQWCEELIKEEFGEDCNFDVDDAVEKLEKLGIVTRDSVGRYQCVGLKRANEIIGTTTEELVLKARQGNMAP
;
A
#
# COMPACT_ATOMS: atom_id res chain seq x y z
N MET A 1 -2.00 -52.68 -4.95
CA MET A 1 -0.82 -51.78 -5.03
C MET A 1 -1.07 -50.53 -5.88
N ALA A 2 -1.77 -50.60 -7.02
CA ALA A 2 -2.04 -49.44 -7.88
C ALA A 2 -2.89 -48.31 -7.24
N GLN A 3 -3.85 -48.64 -6.38
CA GLN A 3 -4.67 -47.62 -5.69
C GLN A 3 -3.85 -46.76 -4.71
N TYR A 4 -2.89 -47.36 -4.01
CA TYR A 4 -2.04 -46.62 -3.07
C TYR A 4 -1.06 -45.69 -3.80
N GLN A 5 -0.54 -46.14 -4.95
CA GLN A 5 0.29 -45.29 -5.83
C GLN A 5 -0.51 -44.11 -6.39
N ASN A 6 -1.75 -44.32 -6.85
CA ASN A 6 -2.61 -43.22 -7.32
C ASN A 6 -2.94 -42.21 -6.20
N LEU A 7 -3.21 -42.67 -4.97
CA LEU A 7 -3.45 -41.79 -3.83
C LEU A 7 -2.21 -40.95 -3.47
N ILE A 8 -1.01 -41.54 -3.53
CA ILE A 8 0.24 -40.81 -3.31
C ILE A 8 0.46 -39.77 -4.42
N THR A 9 0.28 -40.16 -5.68
CA THR A 9 0.43 -39.26 -6.82
C THR A 9 -0.54 -38.09 -6.72
N GLN A 10 -1.82 -38.36 -6.45
CA GLN A 10 -2.84 -37.33 -6.28
C GLN A 10 -2.55 -36.44 -5.07
N SER A 11 -2.13 -37.01 -3.94
CA SER A 11 -1.71 -36.24 -2.77
C SER A 11 -0.46 -35.37 -3.03
N MET A 12 0.47 -35.83 -3.88
CA MET A 12 1.63 -35.03 -4.28
C MET A 12 1.22 -33.88 -5.21
N TYR A 13 0.32 -34.13 -6.17
CA TYR A 13 -0.27 -33.10 -7.02
C TYR A 13 -1.05 -32.06 -6.22
N ASP A 14 -1.87 -32.50 -5.25
CA ASP A 14 -2.64 -31.60 -4.38
C ASP A 14 -1.72 -30.73 -3.53
N LYS A 15 -0.65 -31.31 -2.94
CA LYS A 15 0.36 -30.55 -2.18
C LYS A 15 1.15 -29.56 -3.05
N GLN A 16 1.47 -29.91 -4.29
CA GLN A 16 2.12 -28.99 -5.23
C GLN A 16 1.19 -27.82 -5.60
N LEU A 17 -0.08 -28.09 -5.85
CA LEU A 17 -1.09 -27.06 -6.12
C LEU A 17 -1.28 -26.13 -4.91
N ASP A 18 -1.33 -26.70 -3.70
CA ASP A 18 -1.46 -25.94 -2.45
C ASP A 18 -0.23 -25.06 -2.20
N SER A 19 0.97 -25.59 -2.48
CA SER A 19 2.22 -24.82 -2.40
C SER A 19 2.27 -23.66 -3.40
N GLY A 20 1.80 -23.87 -4.64
CA GLY A 20 1.79 -22.83 -5.67
C GLY A 20 0.79 -21.71 -5.37
N LYS A 21 -0.38 -22.05 -4.81
CA LYS A 21 -1.35 -21.05 -4.33
C LYS A 21 -0.81 -20.25 -3.16
N GLY A 22 -0.17 -20.90 -2.19
CA GLY A 22 0.46 -20.23 -1.05
C GLY A 22 1.50 -19.20 -1.48
N THR A 23 2.41 -19.57 -2.41
CA THR A 23 3.41 -18.64 -2.95
C THR A 23 2.78 -17.45 -3.68
N LEU A 24 1.72 -17.67 -4.45
CA LEU A 24 1.02 -16.59 -5.15
C LEU A 24 0.37 -15.60 -4.17
N LEU A 25 -0.26 -16.10 -3.10
CA LEU A 25 -0.85 -15.25 -2.06
C LEU A 25 0.22 -14.41 -1.38
N HIS A 26 1.36 -15.00 -1.03
CA HIS A 26 2.48 -14.25 -0.45
C HIS A 26 3.01 -13.17 -1.40
N LEU A 27 3.23 -13.50 -2.67
CA LEU A 27 3.67 -12.50 -3.64
C LEU A 27 2.67 -11.36 -3.81
N CYS A 28 1.36 -11.69 -3.82
CA CYS A 28 0.31 -10.68 -3.88
C CYS A 28 0.34 -9.76 -2.65
N ASP A 29 0.47 -10.33 -1.45
CA ASP A 29 0.57 -9.55 -0.22
C ASP A 29 1.80 -8.64 -0.23
N ASP A 30 2.96 -9.14 -0.70
CA ASP A 30 4.20 -8.37 -0.78
C ASP A 30 4.07 -7.17 -1.73
N VAL A 31 3.48 -7.40 -2.92
CA VAL A 31 3.23 -6.32 -3.89
C VAL A 31 2.27 -5.30 -3.30
N ILE A 32 1.14 -5.72 -2.72
CA ILE A 32 0.18 -4.80 -2.09
C ILE A 32 0.86 -3.97 -0.98
N GLN A 33 1.69 -4.60 -0.14
CA GLN A 33 2.41 -3.89 0.91
C GLN A 33 3.39 -2.86 0.34
N GLN A 34 4.09 -3.18 -0.74
CA GLN A 34 5.01 -2.26 -1.39
C GLN A 34 4.26 -1.03 -1.93
N GLU A 35 3.16 -1.26 -2.63
CA GLU A 35 2.28 -0.23 -3.18
C GLU A 35 1.76 0.73 -2.10
N VAL A 36 1.40 0.19 -0.93
CA VAL A 36 0.95 0.99 0.22
C VAL A 36 2.10 1.81 0.82
N LYS A 37 3.29 1.22 0.95
CA LYS A 37 4.47 1.92 1.50
C LYS A 37 4.86 3.12 0.65
N GLU A 38 4.87 2.96 -0.68
CA GLU A 38 5.21 4.04 -1.61
C GLU A 38 4.25 5.23 -1.48
N VAL A 39 2.94 4.95 -1.43
CA VAL A 39 1.92 5.99 -1.23
C VAL A 39 2.08 6.72 0.10
N ILE A 40 2.39 6.00 1.19
CA ILE A 40 2.61 6.59 2.51
C ILE A 40 3.84 7.51 2.51
N VAL A 41 4.96 7.04 1.94
CA VAL A 41 6.21 7.81 1.88
C VAL A 41 6.02 9.08 1.07
N SER A 42 5.43 8.98 -0.12
CA SER A 42 5.16 10.13 -0.98
C SER A 42 4.26 11.17 -0.30
N PHE A 43 3.19 10.70 0.36
CA PHE A 43 2.29 11.59 1.09
C PHE A 43 2.98 12.27 2.28
N PHE A 44 3.79 11.53 3.04
CA PHE A 44 4.55 12.07 4.17
C PHE A 44 5.52 13.17 3.74
N ILE A 45 6.29 12.95 2.67
CA ILE A 45 7.22 13.96 2.13
C ILE A 45 6.48 15.23 1.70
N LEU A 46 5.34 15.10 1.01
CA LEU A 46 4.54 16.26 0.61
C LEU A 46 3.96 17.02 1.81
N MET A 47 3.67 16.35 2.93
CA MET A 47 3.23 17.01 4.15
C MET A 47 4.36 17.80 4.82
N GLU A 48 5.56 17.25 4.91
CA GLU A 48 6.70 17.85 5.61
C GLU A 48 7.38 18.95 4.78
N GLN A 49 7.61 18.70 3.48
CA GLN A 49 8.34 19.61 2.59
C GLN A 49 7.42 20.56 1.81
N GLY A 50 6.12 20.27 1.76
CA GLY A 50 5.14 21.05 1.02
C GLY A 50 5.15 20.74 -0.48
N LYS A 51 5.05 21.78 -1.32
CA LYS A 51 4.87 21.59 -2.77
C LYS A 51 6.17 21.16 -3.43
N ALA A 52 6.11 20.07 -4.20
CA ALA A 52 7.28 19.47 -4.84
C ALA A 52 7.09 19.36 -6.35
N THR A 53 8.15 19.52 -7.14
CA THR A 53 8.12 18.95 -8.50
C THR A 53 8.21 17.42 -8.42
N ARG A 54 7.97 16.73 -9.53
CA ARG A 54 8.18 15.29 -9.60
C ARG A 54 9.60 14.88 -9.18
N GLN A 55 10.60 15.60 -9.68
CA GLN A 55 12.02 15.30 -9.44
C GLN A 55 12.39 15.54 -7.98
N ASP A 56 11.91 16.63 -7.39
CA ASP A 56 12.14 16.91 -5.98
C ASP A 56 11.52 15.82 -5.10
N LEU A 57 10.27 15.44 -5.40
CA LEU A 57 9.55 14.43 -4.62
C LEU A 57 10.22 13.06 -4.70
N ASP A 58 10.64 12.65 -5.89
CA ASP A 58 11.38 11.40 -6.13
C ASP A 58 12.64 11.33 -5.27
N GLN A 59 13.48 12.37 -5.39
CA GLN A 59 14.74 12.49 -4.65
C GLN A 59 14.51 12.47 -3.13
N TRP A 60 13.53 13.21 -2.63
CA TRP A 60 13.23 13.27 -1.19
C TRP A 60 12.69 11.95 -0.64
N CYS A 61 11.91 11.20 -1.43
CA CYS A 61 11.47 9.86 -1.05
C CYS A 61 12.67 8.89 -0.93
N GLU A 62 13.56 8.89 -1.91
CA GLU A 62 14.77 8.06 -1.91
C GLU A 62 15.71 8.42 -0.75
N GLU A 63 15.91 9.71 -0.50
CA GLU A 63 16.70 10.21 0.63
C GLU A 63 16.12 9.74 1.96
N LEU A 64 14.80 9.88 2.17
CA LEU A 64 14.16 9.40 3.39
C LEU A 64 14.35 7.89 3.58
N ILE A 65 14.17 7.10 2.53
CA ILE A 65 14.32 5.64 2.61
C ILE A 65 15.77 5.27 2.95
N LYS A 66 16.74 5.96 2.35
CA LYS A 66 18.15 5.76 2.63
C LYS A 66 18.55 6.17 4.04
N GLU A 67 18.06 7.30 4.53
CA GLU A 67 18.40 7.82 5.85
C GLU A 67 17.79 6.97 6.98
N GLU A 68 16.52 6.58 6.84
CA GLU A 68 15.80 5.86 7.90
C GLU A 68 16.04 4.34 7.87
N PHE A 69 16.23 3.76 6.68
CA PHE A 69 16.35 2.30 6.53
C PHE A 69 17.71 1.83 5.99
N GLY A 70 18.56 2.74 5.50
CA GLY A 70 19.87 2.38 4.96
C GLY A 70 19.82 1.72 3.59
N GLU A 71 18.68 1.79 2.88
CA GLU A 71 18.46 1.14 1.60
C GLU A 71 18.49 2.14 0.45
N ASP A 72 19.26 1.84 -0.59
CA ASP A 72 19.23 2.58 -1.85
C ASP A 72 18.15 1.98 -2.76
N CYS A 73 17.19 2.79 -3.20
CA CYS A 73 16.14 2.37 -4.12
C CYS A 73 15.88 3.45 -5.17
N ASN A 74 15.30 3.03 -6.30
CA ASN A 74 14.75 3.94 -7.30
C ASN A 74 13.25 4.05 -7.05
N PHE A 75 12.80 5.15 -6.44
CA PHE A 75 11.41 5.31 -6.04
C PHE A 75 10.51 5.48 -7.28
N ASP A 76 9.30 4.89 -7.27
CA ASP A 76 8.32 5.13 -8.35
C ASP A 76 7.39 6.27 -7.96
N VAL A 77 7.89 7.50 -8.13
CA VAL A 77 7.12 8.70 -7.80
C VAL A 77 5.84 8.83 -8.62
N ASP A 78 5.84 8.42 -9.89
CA ASP A 78 4.68 8.57 -10.78
C ASP A 78 3.52 7.71 -10.29
N ASP A 79 3.82 6.47 -9.94
CA ASP A 79 2.79 5.52 -9.51
C ASP A 79 2.22 5.91 -8.14
N ALA A 80 3.08 6.34 -7.20
CA ALA A 80 2.66 6.83 -5.90
C ALA A 80 1.74 8.06 -6.00
N VAL A 81 2.12 9.07 -6.80
CA VAL A 81 1.29 10.27 -6.95
C VAL A 81 0.03 10.01 -7.76
N GLU A 82 0.05 9.12 -8.77
CA GLU A 82 -1.15 8.75 -9.53
C GLU A 82 -2.21 8.12 -8.61
N LYS A 83 -1.80 7.22 -7.70
CA LYS A 83 -2.71 6.64 -6.69
C LYS A 83 -3.28 7.71 -5.76
N LEU A 84 -2.44 8.64 -5.28
CA LEU A 84 -2.87 9.73 -4.41
C LEU A 84 -3.80 10.74 -5.12
N GLU A 85 -3.56 11.01 -6.40
CA GLU A 85 -4.42 11.85 -7.25
C GLU A 85 -5.78 11.16 -7.49
N LYS A 86 -5.79 9.84 -7.76
CA LYS A 86 -7.04 9.05 -7.89
C LYS A 86 -7.88 9.07 -6.61
N LEU A 87 -7.24 9.06 -5.44
CA LEU A 87 -7.92 9.22 -4.16
C LEU A 87 -8.38 10.67 -3.91
N GLY A 88 -7.85 11.66 -4.63
CA GLY A 88 -8.12 13.08 -4.39
C GLY A 88 -7.35 13.68 -3.21
N ILE A 89 -6.30 12.98 -2.76
CA ILE A 89 -5.43 13.42 -1.65
C ILE A 89 -4.34 14.36 -2.17
N VAL A 90 -3.82 14.10 -3.37
CA VAL A 90 -2.82 14.94 -4.06
C VAL A 90 -3.46 15.65 -5.25
N THR A 91 -2.98 16.86 -5.52
CA THR A 91 -3.34 17.65 -6.70
C THR A 91 -2.11 18.29 -7.31
N ARG A 92 -2.19 18.65 -8.59
CA ARG A 92 -1.13 19.36 -9.30
C ARG A 92 -1.48 20.82 -9.53
N ASP A 93 -0.54 21.72 -9.26
CA ASP A 93 -0.71 23.15 -9.53
C ASP A 93 -0.51 23.47 -11.03
N SER A 94 -0.79 24.73 -11.41
CA SER A 94 -0.66 25.18 -12.81
C SER A 94 0.78 25.15 -13.36
N VAL A 95 1.78 24.97 -12.50
CA VAL A 95 3.21 24.91 -12.86
C VAL A 95 3.71 23.45 -12.81
N GLY A 96 2.84 22.50 -12.50
CA GLY A 96 3.16 21.07 -12.51
C GLY A 96 3.67 20.52 -11.17
N ARG A 97 3.60 21.28 -10.07
CA ARG A 97 4.02 20.80 -8.74
C ARG A 97 2.90 20.08 -8.02
N TYR A 98 3.25 19.01 -7.33
CA TYR A 98 2.35 18.26 -6.47
C TYR A 98 2.17 18.98 -5.13
N GLN A 99 0.95 18.89 -4.60
CA GLN A 99 0.60 19.33 -3.26
C GLN A 99 -0.44 18.38 -2.69
N CYS A 100 -0.40 18.13 -1.38
CA CYS A 100 -1.35 17.26 -0.72
C CYS A 100 -2.36 18.06 0.12
N VAL A 101 -3.52 17.46 0.40
CA VAL A 101 -4.42 17.95 1.44
C VAL A 101 -3.84 17.64 2.83
N GLY A 102 -4.27 18.37 3.86
CA GLY A 102 -3.84 18.09 5.24
C GLY A 102 -4.33 16.74 5.75
N LEU A 103 -3.61 16.14 6.70
CA LEU A 103 -3.84 14.79 7.24
C LEU A 103 -5.31 14.52 7.62
N LYS A 104 -5.96 15.47 8.31
CA LYS A 104 -7.38 15.33 8.70
C LYS A 104 -8.28 15.12 7.48
N ARG A 105 -8.06 15.89 6.41
CA ARG A 105 -8.83 15.79 5.17
C ARG A 105 -8.49 14.52 4.39
N ALA A 106 -7.22 14.13 4.35
CA ALA A 106 -6.82 12.85 3.75
C ALA A 106 -7.54 11.67 4.43
N ASN A 107 -7.62 11.68 5.77
CA ASN A 107 -8.33 10.65 6.53
C ASN A 107 -9.84 10.63 6.24
N GLU A 108 -10.46 11.81 6.10
CA GLU A 108 -11.87 11.90 5.67
C GLU A 108 -12.09 11.34 4.26
N ILE A 109 -11.14 11.53 3.34
CA ILE A 109 -11.20 11.08 1.95
C ILE A 109 -11.07 9.55 1.86
N ILE A 110 -10.11 8.96 2.58
CA ILE A 110 -9.95 7.51 2.66
C ILE A 110 -11.22 6.87 3.25
N GLY A 111 -11.90 7.59 4.13
CA GLY A 111 -13.17 7.18 4.71
C GLY A 111 -12.99 6.27 5.91
N THR A 112 -14.12 5.82 6.45
CA THR A 112 -14.14 4.94 7.62
C THR A 112 -13.78 3.52 7.19
N THR A 113 -12.78 2.93 7.83
CA THR A 113 -12.43 1.52 7.57
C THR A 113 -13.56 0.60 8.04
N THR A 114 -13.66 -0.60 7.45
CA THR A 114 -14.60 -1.63 7.94
C THR A 114 -14.37 -1.93 9.42
N GLU A 115 -13.13 -1.93 9.88
CA GLU A 115 -12.78 -2.13 11.28
C GLU A 115 -13.31 -1.00 12.18
N GLU A 116 -13.17 0.26 11.77
CA GLU A 116 -13.75 1.40 12.49
C GLU A 116 -15.28 1.34 12.55
N LEU A 117 -15.95 0.88 11.48
CA LEU A 117 -17.39 0.67 11.48
C LEU A 117 -17.81 -0.42 12.47
N VAL A 118 -17.07 -1.54 12.51
CA VAL A 118 -17.31 -2.64 13.45
C VAL A 118 -17.08 -2.21 14.90
N LEU A 119 -16.02 -1.44 15.18
CA LEU A 119 -15.75 -0.89 16.50
C LEU A 119 -16.85 0.07 16.96
N LYS A 120 -17.31 0.98 16.08
CA LYS A 120 -18.44 1.87 16.36
C LYS A 120 -19.73 1.10 16.64
N ALA A 121 -20.02 0.05 15.86
CA ALA A 121 -21.19 -0.80 16.08
C ALA A 121 -21.13 -1.54 17.43
N ARG A 122 -19.95 -2.04 17.82
CA ARG A 122 -19.75 -2.70 19.12
C ARG A 122 -19.89 -1.72 20.30
N GLN A 123 -19.42 -0.49 20.16
CA GLN A 123 -19.55 0.55 21.18
C GLN A 123 -20.97 1.12 21.28
N GLY A 124 -21.69 1.23 20.15
CA GLY A 124 -23.10 1.62 20.12
C GLY A 124 -24.04 0.62 20.80
N ASN A 125 -23.66 -0.66 20.87
CA ASN A 125 -24.37 -1.71 21.62
C ASN A 125 -24.10 -1.69 23.14
N MET A 126 -23.30 -0.74 23.65
CA MET A 126 -23.02 -0.58 25.09
C MET A 126 -23.64 0.69 25.70
N ALA A 127 -24.48 1.42 24.96
CA ALA A 127 -25.34 2.46 25.55
C ALA A 127 -26.70 1.84 25.94
N PRO A 128 -27.20 2.07 27.17
CA PRO A 128 -28.48 1.55 27.63
C PRO A 128 -29.69 2.20 26.94
#